data_AF-A0A8D5JI37-F1
#
_entry.id   AF-A0A8D5JI37-F1
#
_cell.length_a   1.000
_cell.length_b   1.000
_cell.length_c   1.000
_cell.angle_alpha   90.00
_cell.angle_beta   90.00
_cell.angle_gamma   90.00
#
_symmetry.space_group_name_H-M   'P 1'
#
loop_
_entity.id
_entity.type
_entity.pdbx_description
1 polymer ?
#
loop_
_entity_poly.entity_id
_entity_poly.type
_entity_poly.pdbx_seq_one_letter_code
_entity_poly.pdbx_strand_id
1 'polypeptide(L)'
;MDFRGVWFFILVFGPTIFLINLTANSIGQYLLYFLPMSLYTAPGVEGNWIGSWTVFYWAWWMSWAPFVAVFIARISKGRTIRETVAATLLLPTLGDFLWYGVVGGAGISFDVTATLKEHGVESAIFAIAQHLPLTGILAVFLIFLIATFFLTSANSAAISLAMFVSGHENPGKNLRAFWGIALGGVAAVLAGTGQLKAIQTASIATAFPLMFLLLFILYGVFKGLNESLERTDN
;
A
#
# COMPACT_ATOMS: atom_id res chain seq x y z
N MET A 1 5.30 11.21 -17.12
CA MET A 1 3.93 11.08 -16.60
C MET A 1 4.02 10.17 -15.37
N ASP A 2 3.96 10.75 -14.18
CA ASP A 2 3.95 10.04 -12.89
C ASP A 2 2.50 9.60 -12.55
N PHE A 3 2.27 9.03 -11.35
CA PHE A 3 0.93 8.65 -10.88
C PHE A 3 -0.09 9.79 -11.03
N ARG A 4 0.33 11.04 -10.84
CA ARG A 4 -0.53 12.23 -10.98
C ARG A 4 -1.00 12.39 -12.42
N GLY A 5 -0.11 12.18 -13.38
CA GLY A 5 -0.45 12.27 -14.80
C GLY A 5 -1.50 11.24 -15.23
N VAL A 6 -1.39 9.99 -14.77
CA VAL A 6 -2.42 8.95 -15.02
C VAL A 6 -3.74 9.34 -14.36
N TRP A 7 -3.68 9.81 -13.12
CA TRP A 7 -4.86 10.26 -12.38
C TRP A 7 -5.60 11.40 -13.10
N PHE A 8 -4.90 12.45 -13.50
CA PHE A 8 -5.49 13.57 -14.24
C PHE A 8 -6.03 13.12 -15.60
N PHE A 9 -5.33 12.23 -16.28
CA PHE A 9 -5.77 11.69 -17.56
C PHE A 9 -7.12 10.97 -17.42
N ILE A 10 -7.24 10.07 -16.44
CA ILE A 10 -8.49 9.34 -16.17
C ILE A 10 -9.59 10.31 -15.73
N LEU A 11 -9.27 11.32 -14.93
CA LEU A 11 -10.26 12.32 -14.49
C LEU A 11 -10.83 13.12 -15.67
N VAL A 12 -9.99 13.55 -16.61
CA VAL A 12 -10.39 14.40 -17.74
C VAL A 12 -11.06 13.61 -18.86
N PHE A 13 -10.54 12.43 -19.18
CA PHE A 13 -11.05 11.61 -20.29
C PHE A 13 -12.06 10.55 -19.87
N GLY A 14 -12.22 10.32 -18.56
CA GLY A 14 -13.29 9.53 -17.99
C GLY A 14 -14.55 10.36 -17.69
N PRO A 15 -15.55 9.77 -17.03
CA PRO A 15 -16.80 10.45 -16.70
C PRO A 15 -16.62 11.39 -15.51
N THR A 16 -15.99 12.56 -15.74
CA THR A 16 -15.48 13.48 -14.71
C THR A 16 -16.48 13.79 -13.60
N ILE A 17 -17.72 14.15 -13.95
CA ILE A 17 -18.76 14.51 -12.96
C ILE A 17 -19.11 13.30 -12.08
N PHE A 18 -19.22 12.11 -12.67
CA PHE A 18 -19.43 10.88 -11.90
C PHE A 18 -18.27 10.62 -10.95
N LEU A 19 -17.02 10.74 -11.41
CA LEU A 19 -15.84 10.49 -10.59
C LEU A 19 -15.72 11.46 -9.41
N ILE A 20 -16.00 12.74 -9.62
CA ILE A 20 -16.00 13.76 -8.56
C ILE A 20 -17.11 13.46 -7.54
N ASN A 21 -18.33 13.20 -8.02
CA ASN A 21 -19.48 12.91 -7.15
C ASN A 21 -19.26 11.61 -6.34
N LEU A 22 -18.73 10.57 -6.99
CA LEU A 22 -18.40 9.31 -6.33
C LEU A 22 -17.32 9.52 -5.27
N THR A 23 -16.24 10.22 -5.60
CA THR A 23 -15.15 10.50 -4.65
C THR A 23 -15.66 11.22 -3.41
N ALA A 24 -16.45 12.28 -3.59
CA ALA A 24 -17.04 13.03 -2.48
C ALA A 24 -17.99 12.16 -1.64
N ASN A 25 -18.84 11.36 -2.30
CA ASN A 25 -19.75 10.44 -1.62
C ASN A 25 -18.99 9.36 -0.83
N SER A 26 -17.96 8.75 -1.42
CA SER A 26 -17.15 7.71 -0.79
C SER A 26 -16.41 8.21 0.46
N ILE A 27 -15.96 9.47 0.49
CA ILE A 27 -15.38 10.07 1.69
C ILE A 27 -16.44 10.15 2.80
N GLY A 28 -17.66 10.61 2.49
CA GLY A 28 -18.76 10.64 3.45
C GLY A 28 -19.10 9.24 3.98
N GLN A 29 -19.17 8.26 3.08
CA GLN A 29 -19.41 6.85 3.43
C GLN A 29 -18.29 6.29 4.32
N TYR A 30 -17.03 6.57 4.01
CA TYR A 30 -15.89 6.14 4.83
C TYR A 30 -16.03 6.63 6.28
N LEU A 31 -16.38 7.90 6.48
CA LEU A 31 -16.56 8.47 7.81
C LEU A 31 -17.73 7.84 8.57
N LEU A 32 -18.85 7.57 7.88
CA LEU A 32 -20.03 6.95 8.48
C LEU A 32 -19.79 5.49 8.87
N TYR A 33 -19.10 4.73 8.01
CA TYR A 33 -18.90 3.29 8.20
C TYR A 33 -17.57 2.92 8.84
N PHE A 34 -16.76 3.90 9.26
CA PHE A 34 -15.45 3.67 9.87
C PHE A 34 -15.51 2.71 11.05
N LEU A 35 -16.36 3.00 12.05
CA LEU A 35 -16.48 2.16 13.25
C LEU A 35 -17.08 0.77 12.95
N PRO A 36 -18.23 0.65 12.24
CA PRO A 36 -18.77 -0.66 11.87
C PRO A 36 -17.78 -1.54 11.11
N MET A 37 -17.08 -0.99 10.11
CA MET A 37 -16.13 -1.74 9.30
C MET A 37 -14.86 -2.12 10.07
N SER A 38 -14.44 -1.30 11.04
CA SER A 38 -13.31 -1.62 11.92
C SER A 38 -13.55 -2.83 12.82
N LEU A 39 -14.82 -3.12 13.14
CA LEU A 39 -15.24 -4.23 14.00
C LEU A 39 -15.90 -5.37 13.22
N TYR A 40 -15.93 -5.29 11.89
CA TYR A 40 -16.61 -6.26 11.06
C TYR A 40 -15.87 -7.60 11.05
N THR A 41 -16.50 -8.63 11.61
CA THR A 41 -15.97 -10.01 11.68
C THR A 41 -16.73 -11.00 10.81
N ALA A 42 -17.75 -10.54 10.06
CA ALA A 42 -18.61 -11.34 9.18
C ALA A 42 -19.23 -12.60 9.85
N PRO A 43 -19.81 -12.51 11.07
CA PRO A 43 -20.37 -13.69 11.72
C PRO A 43 -21.54 -14.26 10.92
N GLY A 44 -21.49 -15.56 10.62
CA GLY A 44 -22.56 -16.24 9.87
C GLY A 44 -22.58 -15.99 8.36
N VAL A 45 -21.57 -15.32 7.79
CA VAL A 45 -21.42 -15.17 6.34
C VAL A 45 -20.60 -16.34 5.80
N GLU A 46 -21.16 -17.07 4.83
CA GLU A 46 -20.41 -18.14 4.15
C GLU A 46 -19.31 -17.57 3.24
N GLY A 47 -18.15 -18.22 3.25
CA GLY A 47 -16.98 -17.83 2.45
C GLY A 47 -15.87 -17.14 3.25
N ASN A 48 -14.81 -16.73 2.55
CA ASN A 48 -13.61 -16.15 3.15
C ASN A 48 -13.33 -14.73 2.65
N TRP A 49 -14.38 -13.90 2.57
CA TRP A 49 -14.23 -12.52 2.09
C TRP A 49 -13.31 -11.72 3.03
N ILE A 50 -13.52 -11.84 4.35
CA ILE A 50 -12.71 -11.12 5.34
C ILE A 50 -11.24 -11.54 5.29
N GLY A 51 -10.96 -12.83 5.07
CA GLY A 51 -9.59 -13.33 4.90
C GLY A 51 -8.92 -12.83 3.63
N SER A 52 -9.68 -12.69 2.54
CA SER A 52 -9.17 -12.26 1.22
C SER A 52 -9.00 -10.74 1.10
N TRP A 53 -9.68 -9.97 1.96
CA TRP A 53 -9.65 -8.50 1.99
C TRP A 53 -9.08 -7.99 3.31
N THR A 54 -9.91 -7.78 4.32
CA THR A 54 -9.54 -7.08 5.56
C THR A 54 -8.32 -7.69 6.24
N VAL A 55 -8.33 -9.00 6.52
CA VAL A 55 -7.22 -9.69 7.21
C VAL A 55 -5.96 -9.71 6.35
N PHE A 56 -6.11 -9.93 5.04
CA PHE A 56 -4.98 -9.88 4.11
C PHE A 56 -4.31 -8.50 4.09
N TYR A 57 -5.07 -7.41 3.97
CA TYR A 57 -4.51 -6.06 3.98
C TYR A 57 -3.90 -5.71 5.34
N TRP A 58 -4.53 -6.07 6.46
CA TRP A 58 -3.92 -5.92 7.78
C TRP A 58 -2.57 -6.63 7.87
N ALA A 59 -2.52 -7.89 7.43
CA ALA A 59 -1.28 -8.66 7.40
C ALA A 59 -0.21 -8.01 6.51
N TRP A 60 -0.59 -7.60 5.31
CA TRP A 60 0.30 -6.91 4.38
C TRP A 60 0.91 -5.64 5.02
N TRP A 61 0.07 -4.79 5.60
CA TRP A 61 0.53 -3.53 6.20
C TRP A 61 1.41 -3.76 7.42
N MET A 62 1.09 -4.74 8.28
CA MET A 62 1.95 -5.12 9.41
C MET A 62 3.32 -5.61 8.95
N SER A 63 3.37 -6.43 7.90
CA SER A 63 4.64 -6.92 7.33
C SER A 63 5.50 -5.79 6.75
N TRP A 64 4.87 -4.72 6.26
CA TRP A 64 5.57 -3.56 5.70
C TRP A 64 5.91 -2.46 6.71
N ALA A 65 5.27 -2.46 7.89
CA ALA A 65 5.40 -1.41 8.88
C ALA A 65 6.86 -1.07 9.27
N PRO A 66 7.78 -2.02 9.48
CA PRO A 66 9.17 -1.69 9.84
C PRO A 66 9.90 -0.89 8.75
N PHE A 67 9.69 -1.23 7.48
CA PHE A 67 10.33 -0.54 6.35
C PHE A 67 9.82 0.90 6.22
N VAL A 68 8.50 1.06 6.33
CA VAL A 68 7.84 2.36 6.24
C VAL A 68 8.21 3.24 7.44
N ALA A 69 8.30 2.67 8.64
CA ALA A 69 8.69 3.40 9.85
C ALA A 69 10.10 4.01 9.74
N VAL A 70 11.08 3.26 9.22
CA VAL A 70 12.44 3.79 8.99
C VAL A 70 12.42 4.92 7.96
N PHE A 71 11.68 4.76 6.86
CA PHE A 71 11.56 5.80 5.85
C PHE A 71 10.97 7.10 6.44
N ILE A 72 9.85 6.99 7.15
CA ILE A 72 9.18 8.13 7.80
C ILE A 72 10.11 8.79 8.82
N ALA A 73 10.81 8.01 9.65
CA ALA A 73 11.74 8.54 10.63
C ALA A 73 12.84 9.40 9.98
N ARG A 74 13.38 8.98 8.84
CA ARG A 74 14.44 9.70 8.12
C ARG A 74 13.97 11.02 7.53
N ILE A 75 12.79 11.04 6.91
CA ILE A 75 12.24 12.27 6.29
C ILE A 75 11.60 13.22 7.31
N SER A 76 11.38 12.76 8.55
CA SER A 76 10.73 13.53 9.62
C SER A 76 11.72 14.17 10.60
N LYS A 77 13.03 14.13 10.32
CA LYS A 77 14.05 14.74 11.18
C LYS A 77 13.77 16.23 11.37
N GLY A 78 13.68 16.65 12.64
CA GLY A 78 13.41 18.04 13.02
C GLY A 78 11.92 18.43 13.09
N ARG A 79 11.00 17.50 12.86
CA ARG A 79 9.55 17.71 13.04
C ARG A 79 9.11 17.31 14.44
N THR A 80 8.03 17.92 14.93
CA THR A 80 7.38 17.45 16.16
C THR A 80 6.71 16.09 15.94
N ILE A 81 6.49 15.35 17.04
CA ILE A 81 5.74 14.08 16.99
C ILE A 81 4.34 14.31 16.40
N ARG A 82 3.66 15.39 16.80
CA ARG A 82 2.31 15.72 16.34
C ARG A 82 2.28 15.95 14.82
N GLU A 83 3.19 16.75 14.28
CA GLU A 83 3.28 17.00 12.84
C GLU A 83 3.61 15.72 12.07
N THR A 84 4.51 14.89 12.62
CA THR A 84 4.91 13.62 11.99
C THR A 84 3.72 12.67 11.91
N VAL A 85 2.98 12.49 13.00
CA VAL A 85 1.78 11.62 13.04
C VAL A 85 0.69 12.17 12.13
N ALA A 86 0.37 13.47 12.21
CA ALA A 86 -0.67 14.08 11.38
C ALA A 86 -0.35 13.99 9.88
N ALA A 87 0.89 14.30 9.48
CA ALA A 87 1.30 14.22 8.08
C ALA A 87 1.30 12.77 7.55
N THR A 88 1.72 11.82 8.38
CA THR A 88 1.76 10.39 8.03
C THR A 88 0.37 9.80 7.87
N LEU A 89 -0.62 10.28 8.64
CA LEU A 89 -2.00 9.81 8.53
C LEU A 89 -2.74 10.54 7.39
N LEU A 90 -2.73 11.87 7.38
CA LEU A 90 -3.60 12.64 6.51
C LEU A 90 -3.16 12.62 5.04
N LEU A 91 -1.85 12.78 4.75
CA LEU A 91 -1.39 12.91 3.37
C LEU A 91 -1.60 11.62 2.55
N PRO A 92 -1.24 10.41 3.05
CA PRO A 92 -1.50 9.17 2.32
C PRO A 92 -2.99 8.88 2.19
N THR A 93 -3.78 9.07 3.26
CA THR A 93 -5.24 8.84 3.21
C THR A 93 -5.94 9.72 2.17
N LEU A 94 -5.55 11.00 2.05
CA LEU A 94 -6.07 11.87 0.99
C LEU A 94 -5.64 11.37 -0.39
N GLY A 95 -4.39 10.92 -0.54
CA GLY A 95 -3.89 10.30 -1.76
C GLY A 95 -4.73 9.08 -2.17
N ASP A 96 -5.05 8.21 -1.20
CA ASP A 96 -5.87 7.02 -1.42
C ASP A 96 -7.30 7.38 -1.81
N PHE A 97 -7.93 8.34 -1.13
CA PHE A 97 -9.28 8.79 -1.50
C PHE A 97 -9.34 9.32 -2.93
N LEU A 98 -8.36 10.15 -3.32
CA LEU A 98 -8.30 10.67 -4.68
C LEU A 98 -8.05 9.54 -5.68
N TRP A 99 -7.10 8.64 -5.39
CA TRP A 99 -6.75 7.55 -6.29
C TRP A 99 -7.91 6.57 -6.50
N TYR A 100 -8.47 6.02 -5.43
CA TYR A 100 -9.58 5.08 -5.54
C TYR A 100 -10.87 5.74 -6.03
N GLY A 101 -11.11 7.00 -5.67
CA GLY A 101 -12.27 7.75 -6.14
C GLY A 101 -12.28 7.95 -7.66
N VAL A 102 -11.12 8.23 -8.26
CA VAL A 102 -11.00 8.44 -9.73
C VAL A 102 -10.72 7.14 -10.47
N VAL A 103 -9.67 6.40 -10.10
CA VAL A 103 -9.24 5.20 -10.82
C VAL A 103 -10.18 4.03 -10.53
N GLY A 104 -10.50 3.79 -9.26
CA GLY A 104 -11.49 2.78 -8.87
C GLY A 104 -12.88 3.15 -9.38
N GLY A 105 -13.24 4.43 -9.29
CA GLY A 105 -14.49 4.96 -9.86
C GLY A 105 -14.60 4.76 -11.38
N ALA A 106 -13.51 4.91 -12.12
CA ALA A 106 -13.50 4.63 -13.56
C ALA A 106 -13.75 3.13 -13.84
N GLY A 107 -13.16 2.23 -13.04
CA GLY A 107 -13.44 0.80 -13.12
C GLY A 107 -14.92 0.47 -12.90
N ILE A 108 -15.57 1.15 -11.94
CA ILE A 108 -17.01 1.01 -11.69
C ILE A 108 -17.82 1.57 -12.86
N SER A 109 -17.51 2.77 -13.33
CA SER A 109 -18.29 3.44 -14.37
C SER A 109 -18.20 2.77 -15.73
N PHE A 110 -17.06 2.14 -16.05
CA PHE A 110 -16.86 1.40 -17.30
C PHE A 110 -17.29 -0.06 -17.20
N ASP A 111 -17.69 -0.53 -16.01
CA ASP A 111 -18.04 -1.92 -15.71
C ASP A 111 -17.02 -2.94 -16.24
N VAL A 112 -15.80 -2.88 -15.72
CA VAL A 112 -14.72 -3.79 -16.14
C VAL A 112 -14.89 -5.22 -15.60
N THR A 113 -15.96 -5.52 -14.87
CA THR A 113 -16.18 -6.77 -14.14
C THR A 113 -16.04 -8.01 -15.02
N ALA A 114 -16.54 -7.96 -16.26
CA ALA A 114 -16.44 -9.07 -17.21
C ALA A 114 -14.97 -9.38 -17.55
N THR A 115 -14.18 -8.36 -17.86
CA THR A 115 -12.75 -8.49 -18.16
C THR A 115 -11.97 -9.06 -16.97
N LEU A 116 -12.28 -8.62 -15.75
CA LEU A 116 -11.64 -9.13 -14.54
C LEU A 116 -11.93 -10.63 -14.31
N LYS A 117 -13.14 -11.09 -14.63
CA LYS A 117 -13.50 -12.51 -14.53
C LYS A 117 -12.73 -13.38 -15.52
N GLU A 118 -12.47 -12.85 -16.71
CA GLU A 118 -11.80 -13.58 -17.79
C GLU A 118 -10.26 -13.54 -17.65
N HIS A 119 -9.71 -12.37 -17.29
CA HIS A 119 -8.26 -12.11 -17.34
C HIS A 119 -7.63 -11.91 -15.96
N GLY A 120 -8.40 -12.02 -14.87
CA GLY A 120 -7.93 -11.80 -13.51
C GLY A 120 -7.94 -10.32 -13.09
N VAL A 121 -7.75 -10.08 -11.79
CA VAL A 121 -7.76 -8.74 -11.19
C VAL A 121 -6.57 -7.89 -11.63
N GLU A 122 -5.49 -8.52 -12.07
CA GLU A 122 -4.27 -7.92 -12.59
C GLU A 122 -4.55 -7.13 -13.90
N SER A 123 -5.60 -7.51 -14.63
CA SER A 123 -6.03 -6.84 -15.86
C SER A 123 -6.79 -5.53 -15.62
N ALA A 124 -7.21 -5.23 -14.39
CA ALA A 124 -8.20 -4.18 -14.11
C ALA A 124 -7.80 -2.78 -14.63
N ILE A 125 -6.56 -2.38 -14.41
CA ILE A 125 -6.09 -1.05 -14.84
C ILE A 125 -5.99 -0.95 -16.37
N PHE A 126 -5.68 -2.06 -17.04
CA PHE A 126 -5.62 -2.13 -18.50
C PHE A 126 -7.02 -2.20 -19.11
N ALA A 127 -7.97 -2.87 -18.43
CA ALA A 127 -9.38 -2.84 -18.81
C ALA A 127 -9.94 -1.41 -18.76
N ILE A 128 -9.64 -0.64 -17.70
CA ILE A 128 -10.00 0.79 -17.63
C ILE A 128 -9.38 1.56 -18.80
N ALA A 129 -8.11 1.31 -19.12
CA ALA A 129 -7.41 1.99 -20.22
C ALA A 129 -8.03 1.74 -21.60
N GLN A 130 -8.73 0.62 -21.81
CA GLN A 130 -9.42 0.32 -23.07
C GLN A 130 -10.63 1.23 -23.33
N HIS A 131 -11.21 1.81 -22.28
CA HIS A 131 -12.32 2.76 -22.40
C HIS A 131 -11.88 4.22 -22.53
N LEU A 132 -10.57 4.47 -22.49
CA LEU A 132 -9.99 5.81 -22.57
C LEU A 132 -9.28 6.01 -23.91
N PRO A 133 -9.20 7.26 -24.40
CA PRO A 133 -8.45 7.55 -25.62
C PRO A 133 -6.97 7.20 -25.46
N LEU A 134 -6.27 7.01 -26.59
CA LEU A 134 -4.85 6.68 -26.62
C LEU A 134 -4.48 5.39 -25.86
N THR A 135 -5.38 4.40 -25.82
CA THR A 135 -5.22 3.12 -25.09
C THR A 135 -3.83 2.49 -25.25
N GLY A 136 -3.32 2.36 -26.48
CA GLY A 136 -2.01 1.75 -26.72
C GLY A 136 -0.85 2.51 -26.06
N ILE A 137 -0.90 3.85 -26.11
CA ILE A 137 0.09 4.71 -25.47
C ILE A 137 -0.07 4.63 -23.94
N LEU A 138 -1.30 4.68 -23.44
CA LEU A 138 -1.60 4.59 -22.01
C LEU A 138 -1.15 3.24 -21.42
N ALA A 139 -1.34 2.13 -22.13
CA ALA A 139 -0.89 0.80 -21.71
C ALA A 139 0.64 0.72 -21.58
N VAL A 140 1.38 1.24 -22.56
CA VAL A 140 2.85 1.32 -22.49
C VAL A 140 3.29 2.16 -21.27
N PHE A 141 2.62 3.29 -21.02
CA PHE A 141 2.91 4.10 -19.84
C PHE A 141 2.57 3.41 -18.52
N LEU A 142 1.46 2.69 -18.43
CA LEU A 142 1.08 1.93 -17.24
C LEU A 142 2.11 0.83 -16.94
N ILE A 143 2.59 0.12 -17.96
CA ILE A 143 3.66 -0.87 -17.81
C ILE A 143 4.93 -0.21 -17.25
N PHE A 144 5.33 0.93 -17.82
CA PHE A 144 6.50 1.67 -17.35
C PHE A 144 6.32 2.17 -15.90
N LEU A 145 5.13 2.66 -15.56
CA LEU A 145 4.80 3.12 -14.20
C LEU A 145 4.87 1.98 -13.18
N ILE A 146 4.27 0.82 -13.50
CA ILE A 146 4.31 -0.36 -12.64
C ILE A 146 5.77 -0.84 -12.46
N ALA A 147 6.55 -0.89 -13.54
CA ALA A 147 7.95 -1.31 -13.49
C ALA A 147 8.81 -0.37 -12.63
N THR A 148 8.67 0.94 -12.81
CA THR A 148 9.42 1.92 -12.01
C THR A 148 9.00 1.93 -10.54
N PHE A 149 7.71 1.77 -10.25
CA PHE A 149 7.21 1.63 -8.89
C PHE A 149 7.76 0.36 -8.22
N PHE A 150 7.75 -0.76 -8.94
CA PHE A 150 8.30 -2.02 -8.45
C PHE A 150 9.81 -1.90 -8.18
N LEU A 151 10.58 -1.35 -9.11
CA LEU A 151 12.04 -1.16 -8.94
C LEU A 151 12.37 -0.25 -7.77
N THR A 152 11.64 0.86 -7.61
CA THR A 152 11.86 1.82 -6.52
C THR A 152 11.50 1.21 -5.16
N SER A 153 10.40 0.47 -5.10
CA SER A 153 9.95 -0.22 -3.88
C SER A 153 10.90 -1.35 -3.50
N ALA A 154 11.31 -2.18 -4.46
CA ALA A 154 12.26 -3.27 -4.25
C ALA A 154 13.62 -2.76 -3.75
N ASN A 155 14.12 -1.66 -4.33
CA ASN A 155 15.35 -1.01 -3.88
C ASN A 155 15.23 -0.50 -2.43
N SER A 156 14.09 0.11 -2.09
CA SER A 156 13.84 0.62 -0.72
C SER A 156 13.77 -0.52 0.30
N ALA A 157 13.13 -1.64 -0.05
CA ALA A 157 13.07 -2.84 0.79
C ALA A 157 14.46 -3.47 0.98
N ALA A 158 15.25 -3.61 -0.09
CA ALA A 158 16.60 -4.18 -0.03
C ALA A 158 17.54 -3.35 0.85
N ILE A 159 17.48 -2.02 0.75
CA ILE A 159 18.27 -1.12 1.61
C ILE A 159 17.85 -1.28 3.07
N SER A 160 16.55 -1.36 3.34
CA SER A 160 16.04 -1.48 4.70
C SER A 160 16.42 -2.80 5.37
N LEU A 161 16.31 -3.92 4.65
CA LEU A 161 16.81 -5.21 5.12
C LEU A 161 18.32 -5.19 5.40
N ALA A 162 19.09 -4.57 4.50
CA ALA A 162 20.52 -4.40 4.71
C ALA A 162 20.84 -3.54 5.95
N MET A 163 20.04 -2.51 6.24
CA MET A 163 20.18 -1.70 7.47
C MET A 163 19.85 -2.54 8.70
N PHE A 164 18.77 -3.33 8.69
CA PHE A 164 18.38 -4.16 9.84
C PHE A 164 19.43 -5.21 10.19
N VAL A 165 20.05 -5.83 9.19
CA VAL A 165 21.06 -6.88 9.40
C VAL A 165 22.41 -6.29 9.80
N SER A 166 22.81 -5.17 9.18
CA SER A 166 24.10 -4.56 9.47
C SER A 166 24.10 -3.66 10.71
N GLY A 167 22.94 -3.13 11.11
CA GLY A 167 22.83 -2.09 12.14
C GLY A 167 23.38 -0.72 11.71
N HIS A 168 23.75 -0.54 10.44
CA HIS A 168 24.34 0.69 9.92
C HIS A 168 23.37 1.38 8.95
N GLU A 169 23.27 2.71 9.03
CA GLU A 169 22.42 3.50 8.12
C GLU A 169 22.86 3.43 6.64
N ASN A 170 24.14 3.13 6.41
CA ASN A 170 24.73 3.04 5.08
C ASN A 170 25.36 1.65 4.87
N PRO A 171 24.54 0.58 4.70
CA PRO A 171 25.05 -0.78 4.57
C PRO A 171 25.88 -0.95 3.29
N GLY A 172 26.85 -1.87 3.29
CA GLY A 172 27.72 -2.13 2.14
C GLY A 172 26.94 -2.52 0.87
N LYS A 173 27.47 -2.16 -0.30
CA LYS A 173 26.83 -2.40 -1.61
C LYS A 173 26.50 -3.88 -1.85
N ASN A 174 27.37 -4.79 -1.39
CA ASN A 174 27.19 -6.24 -1.54
C ASN A 174 25.99 -6.76 -0.75
N LEU A 175 25.77 -6.26 0.47
CA LEU A 175 24.64 -6.67 1.31
C LEU A 175 23.31 -6.20 0.71
N ARG A 176 23.29 -4.99 0.13
CA ARG A 176 22.12 -4.47 -0.60
C ARG A 176 21.82 -5.30 -1.85
N ALA A 177 22.86 -5.61 -2.62
CA ALA A 177 22.73 -6.43 -3.83
C ALA A 177 22.20 -7.83 -3.49
N PHE A 178 22.71 -8.46 -2.43
CA PHE A 178 22.21 -9.74 -1.92
C PHE A 178 20.71 -9.68 -1.62
N TRP A 179 20.26 -8.71 -0.83
CA TRP A 179 18.84 -8.56 -0.49
C TRP A 179 17.98 -8.22 -1.70
N GLY A 180 18.48 -7.41 -2.63
CA GLY A 180 17.79 -7.12 -3.90
C GLY A 180 17.57 -8.38 -4.74
N ILE A 181 18.60 -9.21 -4.90
CA ILE A 181 18.51 -10.47 -5.64
C ILE A 181 17.60 -11.46 -4.92
N ALA A 182 17.71 -11.58 -3.59
CA ALA A 182 16.86 -12.47 -2.79
C ALA A 182 15.37 -12.11 -2.91
N LEU A 183 15.05 -10.82 -2.77
CA LEU A 183 13.68 -10.31 -2.96
C LEU A 183 13.17 -10.55 -4.39
N GLY A 184 14.01 -10.32 -5.39
CA GLY A 184 13.67 -10.60 -6.79
C GLY A 184 13.42 -12.09 -7.06
N GLY A 185 14.22 -12.97 -6.44
CA GLY A 185 14.04 -14.43 -6.52
C GLY A 185 12.71 -14.88 -5.90
N VAL A 186 12.38 -14.39 -4.71
CA VAL A 186 11.08 -14.67 -4.07
C VAL A 186 9.93 -14.15 -4.93
N ALA A 187 10.04 -12.94 -5.47
CA ALA A 187 9.03 -12.36 -6.35
C ALA A 187 8.85 -13.20 -7.64
N ALA A 188 9.95 -13.68 -8.25
CA ALA A 188 9.90 -14.53 -9.43
C ALA A 188 9.23 -15.89 -9.15
N VAL A 189 9.53 -16.52 -8.01
CA VAL A 189 8.88 -17.77 -7.60
C VAL A 189 7.39 -17.55 -7.37
N LEU A 190 7.01 -16.51 -6.64
CA LEU A 190 5.60 -16.20 -6.38
C LEU A 190 4.86 -15.85 -7.68
N ALA A 191 5.46 -15.07 -8.57
CA ALA A 191 4.89 -14.77 -9.88
C ALA A 191 4.74 -16.04 -10.74
N GLY A 192 5.71 -16.97 -10.67
CA GLY A 192 5.65 -18.25 -11.37
C GLY A 192 4.55 -19.18 -10.88
N THR A 193 4.08 -19.04 -9.64
CA THR A 193 2.89 -19.77 -9.17
C THR A 193 1.59 -19.24 -9.76
N GLY A 194 1.60 -18.02 -10.34
CA GLY A 194 0.47 -17.42 -11.05
C GLY A 194 -0.77 -17.14 -10.19
N GLN A 195 -0.67 -17.27 -8.86
CA GLN A 195 -1.84 -17.21 -7.98
C GLN A 195 -1.69 -16.11 -6.93
N LEU A 196 -2.56 -15.11 -7.00
CA LEU A 196 -2.75 -14.10 -5.95
C LEU A 196 -2.88 -14.74 -4.55
N LYS A 197 -3.53 -15.90 -4.49
CA LYS A 197 -3.72 -16.68 -3.25
C LYS A 197 -2.42 -17.08 -2.57
N ALA A 198 -1.37 -17.37 -3.34
CA ALA A 198 -0.05 -17.72 -2.79
C ALA A 198 0.58 -16.51 -2.07
N ILE A 199 0.49 -15.32 -2.69
CA ILE A 199 0.97 -14.07 -2.10
C ILE A 199 0.16 -13.70 -0.85
N GLN A 200 -1.17 -13.88 -0.89
CA GLN A 200 -2.04 -13.62 0.26
C GLN A 200 -1.69 -14.51 1.45
N THR A 201 -1.50 -15.81 1.21
CA THR A 201 -1.20 -16.79 2.26
C THR A 201 0.18 -16.52 2.87
N ALA A 202 1.19 -16.26 2.03
CA ALA A 202 2.53 -15.90 2.50
C ALA A 202 2.53 -14.61 3.34
N SER A 203 1.73 -13.62 2.93
CA SER A 203 1.60 -12.35 3.68
C SER A 203 0.98 -12.57 5.07
N ILE A 204 -0.09 -13.38 5.16
CA ILE A 204 -0.73 -13.69 6.44
C ILE A 204 0.21 -14.49 7.35
N ALA A 205 0.88 -15.49 6.81
CA ALA A 205 1.80 -16.33 7.58
C ALA A 205 2.99 -15.53 8.15
N THR A 206 3.54 -14.59 7.37
CA THR A 206 4.66 -13.73 7.79
C THR A 206 4.24 -12.61 8.75
N ALA A 207 3.02 -12.08 8.61
CA ALA A 207 2.52 -11.01 9.47
C ALA A 207 2.22 -11.46 10.89
N PHE A 208 1.83 -12.73 11.08
CA PHE A 208 1.48 -13.26 12.40
C PHE A 208 2.60 -13.10 13.46
N PRO A 209 3.85 -13.56 13.22
CA PRO A 209 4.93 -13.30 14.17
C PRO A 209 5.30 -11.82 14.28
N LEU A 210 5.23 -11.06 13.18
CA LEU A 210 5.52 -9.62 13.17
C LEU A 210 4.54 -8.80 13.99
N MET A 211 3.28 -9.23 14.11
CA MET A 211 2.28 -8.59 14.95
C MET A 211 2.77 -8.47 16.40
N PHE A 212 3.33 -9.55 16.97
CA PHE A 212 3.86 -9.52 18.34
C PHE A 212 5.05 -8.58 18.46
N LEU A 213 5.93 -8.54 17.46
CA LEU A 213 7.04 -7.58 17.42
C LEU A 213 6.53 -6.13 17.42
N LEU A 214 5.50 -5.81 16.64
CA LEU A 214 4.89 -4.48 16.61
C LEU A 214 4.31 -4.06 17.97
N LEU A 215 3.72 -5.00 18.73
CA LEU A 215 3.26 -4.75 20.10
C LEU A 215 4.42 -4.40 21.05
N PHE A 216 5.55 -5.10 20.94
CA PHE A 216 6.75 -4.76 21.72
C PHE A 216 7.31 -3.39 21.34
N ILE A 217 7.34 -3.05 20.05
CA ILE A 217 7.76 -1.72 19.59
C ILE A 217 6.83 -0.64 20.14
N LEU A 218 5.52 -0.86 20.11
CA LEU A 218 4.53 0.08 20.65
C LEU A 218 4.78 0.35 22.13
N TYR A 219 4.99 -0.71 22.92
CA TYR A 219 5.35 -0.58 24.33
C TYR A 219 6.67 0.20 24.53
N GLY A 220 7.70 -0.12 23.74
CA GLY A 220 8.99 0.57 23.78
C GLY A 220 8.90 2.06 23.46
N VAL A 221 8.04 2.44 22.51
CA VAL A 221 7.78 3.84 22.17
C VAL A 221 7.14 4.58 23.35
N PHE A 222 6.09 4.04 23.97
CA PHE A 222 5.46 4.68 25.12
C PHE A 222 6.41 4.82 26.30
N LYS A 223 7.20 3.77 26.59
CA LYS A 223 8.22 3.81 27.63
C LYS A 223 9.27 4.89 27.35
N GLY A 224 9.84 4.91 26.14
CA GLY A 224 10.87 5.89 25.78
C GLY A 224 10.38 7.34 25.75
N LEU A 225 9.11 7.56 25.40
CA LEU A 225 8.48 8.88 25.48
C LEU A 225 8.31 9.34 26.93
N ASN A 226 7.87 8.45 27.83
CA ASN A 226 7.73 8.78 29.26
C ASN A 226 9.09 9.10 29.90
N GLU A 227 10.11 8.29 29.66
CA GLU A 227 11.48 8.56 30.15
C GLU A 227 12.03 9.89 29.61
N SER A 228 11.69 10.26 28.37
CA SER A 228 12.10 11.53 27.79
C SER A 228 11.43 12.71 28.46
N LEU A 229 10.14 12.59 28.81
CA LEU A 229 9.39 13.63 29.53
C LEU A 229 9.99 13.87 30.92
N GLU A 230 10.23 12.80 31.68
CA GLU A 230 10.83 12.86 33.03
C GLU A 230 12.23 13.52 33.03
N ARG A 231 12.99 13.41 31.94
CA ARG A 231 14.31 14.04 31.80
C ARG A 231 14.23 15.54 31.43
N THR A 232 13.08 16.01 30.95
CA THR A 232 12.85 17.44 30.67
C THR A 232 12.29 18.20 31.87
N ASP A 233 11.65 17.50 32.80
CA ASP A 233 11.05 18.07 34.02
C ASP A 233 12.05 18.17 35.21
N ASN A 234 13.24 17.57 35.09
CA ASN A 234 14.37 17.66 36.03
C ASN A 234 15.50 18.53 35.47
#